data_AF-A0A4Q3HIA7-F1
#
_entry.id   AF-A0A4Q3HIA7-F1
#
_cell.length_a   1.000
_cell.length_b   1.000
_cell.length_c   1.000
_cell.angle_alpha   90.00
_cell.angle_beta   90.00
_cell.angle_gamma   90.00
#
_symmetry.space_group_name_H-M   'P 1'
#
loop_
_entity.id
_entity.type
_entity.pdbx_description
1 polymer ?
#
loop_
_entity_poly.entity_id
_entity_poly.type
_entity_poly.pdbx_seq_one_letter_code
_entity_poly.pdbx_strand_id
1 'polypeptide(L)'
;MNELLIIAAPDLLERRREWLESLSGERRLSPNTLDAYERDTRQFLTFLTTHLAGPPTIADIHTLRPADLRSFLAARRREGSGARSLGRHLAGLRSFLRYLERKGLVNAAAAGAIRAPRQPKSLPKPLTDTQA
;
A
#
# COMPACT_ATOMS: atom_id res chain seq x y z
N MET A 1 8.18 -4.70 14.56
CA MET A 1 7.86 -5.54 13.38
C MET A 1 6.69 -6.38 13.86
N ASN A 2 5.46 -6.14 13.41
CA ASN A 2 4.29 -6.87 13.93
C ASN A 2 4.38 -8.34 13.49
N GLU A 3 4.51 -9.26 14.44
CA GLU A 3 4.58 -10.72 14.27
C GLU A 3 3.19 -11.33 14.04
N LEU A 4 2.35 -10.71 13.21
CA LEU A 4 1.11 -11.35 12.79
C LEU A 4 1.44 -12.42 11.76
N LEU A 5 1.34 -13.70 12.18
CA LEU A 5 1.55 -14.86 11.30
C LEU A 5 0.51 -14.91 10.16
N ILE A 6 -0.69 -14.37 10.41
CA ILE A 6 -1.77 -14.26 9.42
C ILE A 6 -2.20 -12.79 9.36
N ILE A 7 -2.01 -12.17 8.20
CA ILE A 7 -2.31 -10.74 7.98
C ILE A 7 -3.53 -10.50 7.07
N ALA A 8 -4.10 -11.58 6.52
CA ALA A 8 -5.25 -11.57 5.63
C ALA A 8 -5.75 -13.01 5.42
N ALA A 9 -6.98 -13.15 4.93
CA ALA A 9 -7.50 -14.43 4.47
C ALA A 9 -6.65 -15.03 3.32
N PRO A 10 -6.55 -16.37 3.20
CA PRO A 10 -5.67 -17.02 2.22
C PRO A 10 -5.96 -16.63 0.77
N ASP A 11 -7.25 -16.49 0.41
CA ASP A 11 -7.69 -16.06 -0.91
C ASP A 11 -7.22 -14.63 -1.25
N LEU A 12 -7.29 -13.72 -0.29
CA LEU A 12 -6.78 -12.36 -0.45
C LEU A 12 -5.25 -12.32 -0.60
N LEU A 13 -4.53 -13.15 0.17
CA LEU A 13 -3.07 -13.28 0.03
C LEU A 13 -2.67 -13.84 -1.33
N GLU A 14 -3.43 -14.79 -1.85
CA GLU A 14 -3.22 -15.34 -3.19
C GLU A 14 -3.43 -14.27 -4.27
N ARG A 15 -4.50 -13.47 -4.20
CA ARG A 15 -4.70 -12.34 -5.13
C ARG A 15 -3.59 -11.30 -5.05
N ARG A 16 -3.02 -11.07 -3.86
CA ARG A 16 -1.86 -10.20 -3.69
C ARG A 16 -0.61 -10.77 -4.38
N ARG A 17 -0.37 -12.08 -4.29
CA ARG A 17 0.73 -12.77 -4.97
C ARG A 17 0.61 -12.66 -6.49
N GLU A 18 -0.55 -13.04 -7.03
CA GLU A 18 -0.85 -12.95 -8.47
C GLU A 18 -0.70 -11.51 -8.99
N TRP A 19 -1.10 -10.51 -8.19
CA TRP A 19 -0.88 -9.11 -8.54
C TRP A 19 0.60 -8.75 -8.64
N LEU A 20 1.43 -9.09 -7.65
CA LEU A 20 2.86 -8.83 -7.68
C LEU A 20 3.55 -9.53 -8.87
N GLU A 21 3.14 -10.76 -9.18
CA GLU A 21 3.62 -11.50 -10.35
C GLU A 21 3.25 -10.81 -11.66
N SER A 22 2.00 -10.33 -11.79
CA SER A 22 1.55 -9.57 -12.97
C SER A 22 2.36 -8.28 -13.17
N LEU A 23 2.77 -7.62 -12.08
CA LEU A 23 3.61 -6.42 -12.14
C LEU A 23 5.04 -6.71 -12.57
N SER A 24 5.57 -7.88 -12.21
CA SER A 24 6.89 -8.35 -12.63
C SER A 24 6.90 -8.72 -14.11
N GLY A 25 5.94 -9.54 -14.56
CA GLY A 25 5.85 -10.02 -15.93
C GLY A 25 5.40 -8.95 -16.92
N GLU A 26 4.14 -8.53 -16.82
CA GLU A 26 3.49 -7.69 -17.84
C GLU A 26 4.03 -6.25 -17.86
N ARG A 27 4.38 -5.72 -16.68
CA ARG A 27 4.80 -4.32 -16.53
C ARG A 27 6.29 -4.13 -16.34
N ARG A 28 7.06 -5.20 -16.20
CA ARG A 28 8.53 -5.19 -16.02
C ARG A 28 9.00 -4.15 -15.01
N LEU A 29 8.26 -4.03 -13.89
CA LEU A 29 8.67 -3.12 -12.83
C LEU A 29 10.00 -3.58 -12.23
N SER A 30 10.85 -2.63 -11.84
CA SER A 30 12.13 -2.97 -11.21
C SER A 30 11.91 -3.77 -9.92
N PRO A 31 12.85 -4.68 -9.56
CA PRO A 31 12.78 -5.46 -8.32
C PRO A 31 12.53 -4.58 -7.09
N ASN A 32 13.24 -3.45 -6.99
CA ASN A 32 13.06 -2.47 -5.91
C ASN A 32 11.63 -1.91 -5.81
N THR A 33 10.92 -1.78 -6.93
CA THR A 33 9.53 -1.31 -6.93
C THR A 33 8.57 -2.42 -6.49
N LEU A 34 8.84 -3.66 -6.88
CA LEU A 34 8.07 -4.83 -6.43
C LEU A 34 8.22 -5.04 -4.93
N ASP A 35 9.45 -4.99 -4.40
CA ASP A 35 9.71 -5.11 -2.96
C ASP A 35 9.04 -3.97 -2.17
N ALA A 36 9.09 -2.76 -2.72
CA ALA A 36 8.38 -1.62 -2.19
C ALA A 36 6.86 -1.87 -2.09
N TYR A 37 6.25 -2.43 -3.13
CA TYR A 37 4.80 -2.70 -3.19
C TYR A 37 4.38 -3.90 -2.35
N GLU A 38 5.21 -4.94 -2.31
CA GLU A 38 5.09 -6.09 -1.40
C GLU A 38 5.02 -5.57 0.04
N ARG A 39 6.01 -4.75 0.44
CA ARG A 39 6.11 -4.22 1.79
C ARG A 39 4.93 -3.33 2.14
N ASP A 40 4.52 -2.45 1.22
CA ASP A 40 3.43 -1.51 1.44
C ASP A 40 2.08 -2.23 1.62
N THR A 41 1.81 -3.22 0.78
CA THR A 41 0.58 -4.02 0.89
C THR A 41 0.59 -4.91 2.13
N ARG A 42 1.75 -5.46 2.52
CA ARG A 42 1.92 -6.18 3.79
C ARG A 42 1.57 -5.28 4.97
N GLN A 43 2.17 -4.09 5.05
CA GLN A 43 1.89 -3.11 6.11
C GLN A 43 0.41 -2.72 6.18
N PHE A 44 -0.25 -2.59 5.03
CA PHE A 44 -1.69 -2.30 4.96
C PHE A 44 -2.55 -3.45 5.50
N LEU A 45 -2.30 -4.69 5.07
CA LEU A 45 -3.04 -5.86 5.52
C LEU A 45 -2.82 -6.15 7.02
N THR A 46 -1.58 -5.98 7.50
CA THR A 46 -1.26 -6.03 8.94
C THR A 46 -2.05 -4.98 9.73
N PHE A 47 -2.13 -3.73 9.23
CA PHE A 47 -2.95 -2.69 9.86
C PHE A 47 -4.43 -3.06 9.89
N LEU A 48 -4.97 -3.55 8.77
CA LEU A 48 -6.37 -3.97 8.69
C LEU A 48 -6.69 -5.11 9.65
N THR A 49 -5.74 -6.03 9.86
CA THR A 49 -5.93 -7.12 10.81
C THR A 49 -6.24 -6.59 12.21
N THR A 50 -5.50 -5.58 12.66
CA THR A 50 -5.77 -4.92 13.95
C THR A 50 -7.02 -4.04 13.88
N HIS A 51 -7.23 -3.30 12.79
CA HIS A 51 -8.33 -2.34 12.63
C HIS A 51 -9.71 -3.02 12.54
N LEU A 52 -9.78 -4.23 11.99
CA LEU A 52 -11.00 -5.04 11.84
C LEU A 52 -11.14 -6.13 12.90
N ALA A 53 -10.20 -6.21 13.86
CA ALA A 53 -10.14 -7.26 14.87
C ALA A 53 -10.09 -8.70 14.28
N GLY A 54 -9.44 -8.88 13.14
CA GLY A 54 -9.27 -10.17 12.48
C GLY A 54 -8.65 -10.06 11.10
N PRO A 55 -8.11 -11.15 10.52
CA PRO A 55 -7.51 -11.12 9.19
C PRO A 55 -8.53 -10.68 8.13
N PRO A 56 -8.27 -9.61 7.35
CA PRO A 56 -9.21 -9.12 6.36
C PRO A 56 -9.47 -10.14 5.26
N THR A 57 -10.74 -10.29 4.89
CA THR A 57 -11.23 -11.05 3.75
C THR A 57 -11.40 -10.16 2.52
N ILE A 58 -11.66 -10.74 1.34
CA ILE A 58 -12.03 -9.97 0.14
C ILE A 58 -13.29 -9.13 0.38
N ALA A 59 -14.27 -9.64 1.13
CA ALA A 59 -15.50 -8.91 1.47
C ALA A 59 -15.21 -7.67 2.33
N ASP A 60 -14.26 -7.77 3.26
CA ASP A 60 -13.80 -6.61 4.04
C ASP A 60 -13.15 -5.57 3.14
N ILE A 61 -12.32 -6.00 2.17
CA ILE A 61 -11.72 -5.08 1.20
C ILE A 61 -12.79 -4.42 0.33
N HIS A 62 -13.82 -5.16 -0.09
CA HIS A 62 -14.94 -4.64 -0.88
C HIS A 62 -15.73 -3.56 -0.15
N THR A 63 -15.84 -3.64 1.18
CA THR A 63 -16.60 -2.70 2.01
C THR A 63 -15.75 -1.57 2.60
N LEU A 64 -14.45 -1.49 2.25
CA LEU A 64 -13.55 -0.44 2.74
C LEU A 64 -14.09 0.95 2.45
N ARG A 65 -14.12 1.79 3.49
CA ARG A 65 -14.53 3.19 3.36
C ARG A 65 -13.28 4.07 3.25
N PRO A 66 -13.44 5.29 2.71
CA PRO A 66 -12.38 6.29 2.75
C PRO A 66 -11.82 6.53 4.17
N ALA A 67 -12.66 6.43 5.21
CA ALA A 67 -12.22 6.56 6.59
C ALA A 67 -11.16 5.52 6.99
N ASP A 68 -11.31 4.26 6.58
CA ASP A 68 -10.39 3.17 6.93
C ASP A 68 -9.02 3.38 6.28
N LEU A 69 -9.00 3.85 5.03
CA LEU A 69 -7.77 4.23 4.33
C LEU A 69 -7.08 5.45 4.95
N ARG A 70 -7.84 6.45 5.43
CA ARG A 70 -7.27 7.59 6.16
C ARG A 70 -6.70 7.17 7.51
N SER A 71 -7.36 6.26 8.22
CA SER A 71 -6.88 5.69 9.48
C SER A 71 -5.54 4.96 9.29
N PHE A 72 -5.40 4.20 8.21
CA PHE A 72 -4.12 3.58 7.84
C PHE A 72 -3.02 4.64 7.63
N LEU A 73 -3.26 5.65 6.80
CA LEU A 73 -2.27 6.70 6.54
C LEU A 73 -1.89 7.48 7.80
N ALA A 74 -2.86 7.74 8.69
CA ALA A 74 -2.62 8.36 9.98
C ALA A 74 -1.75 7.48 10.90
N ALA A 75 -2.01 6.17 10.94
CA ALA A 75 -1.20 5.22 11.69
C ALA A 75 0.25 5.18 11.17
N ARG A 76 0.44 5.03 9.85
CA ARG A 76 1.77 5.07 9.23
C ARG A 76 2.53 6.36 9.55
N ARG A 77 1.82 7.50 9.59
CA ARG A 77 2.42 8.79 9.93
C ARG A 77 2.83 8.89 11.41
N ARG A 78 2.02 8.36 12.34
CA ARG A 78 2.38 8.25 13.76
C ARG A 78 3.61 7.37 13.97
N GLU A 79 3.78 6.34 13.15
CA GLU A 79 4.99 5.49 13.12
C GLU A 79 6.21 6.16 12.44
N GLY A 80 6.15 7.45 12.13
CA GLY A 80 7.28 8.21 11.58
C GLY A 80 7.41 8.16 10.05
N SER A 81 6.42 7.62 9.32
CA SER A 81 6.48 7.62 7.85
C SER A 81 6.41 9.05 7.30
N GLY A 82 7.48 9.46 6.60
CA GLY A 82 7.54 10.73 5.88
C GLY A 82 6.56 10.81 4.71
N ALA A 83 6.31 12.02 4.22
CA ALA A 83 5.36 12.26 3.13
C ALA A 83 5.67 11.40 1.90
N ARG A 84 6.95 11.26 1.52
CA ARG A 84 7.37 10.47 0.34
C ARG A 84 6.96 9.01 0.45
N SER A 85 7.21 8.41 1.62
CA SER A 85 6.83 7.03 1.92
C SER A 85 5.32 6.85 1.90
N LEU A 86 4.55 7.80 2.45
CA LEU A 86 3.08 7.76 2.41
C LEU A 86 2.53 7.87 1.00
N GLY A 87 3.13 8.72 0.16
CA GLY A 87 2.77 8.82 -1.26
C GLY A 87 3.01 7.52 -2.02
N ARG A 88 4.15 6.86 -1.78
CA ARG A 88 4.48 5.55 -2.36
C ARG A 88 3.52 4.44 -1.89
N HIS A 89 3.22 4.40 -0.59
CA HIS A 89 2.22 3.47 -0.03
C HIS A 89 0.87 3.62 -0.73
N LEU A 90 0.39 4.85 -0.89
CA LEU A 90 -0.90 5.07 -1.55
C LEU A 90 -0.88 4.67 -3.03
N ALA A 91 0.25 4.84 -3.72
CA ALA A 91 0.40 4.39 -5.10
C ALA A 91 0.32 2.85 -5.22
N GLY A 92 1.05 2.13 -4.37
CA GLY A 92 1.00 0.66 -4.31
C GLY A 92 -0.41 0.16 -3.96
N LEU A 93 -1.04 0.76 -2.96
CA LEU A 93 -2.38 0.37 -2.52
C LEU A 93 -3.44 0.59 -3.60
N ARG A 94 -3.42 1.73 -4.29
CA ARG A 94 -4.32 1.98 -5.44
C ARG A 94 -4.09 0.99 -6.57
N SER A 95 -2.83 0.64 -6.85
CA SER A 95 -2.52 -0.36 -7.88
C SER A 95 -3.11 -1.73 -7.54
N PHE A 96 -2.97 -2.16 -6.27
CA PHE A 96 -3.53 -3.43 -5.80
C PHE A 96 -5.07 -3.43 -5.80
N LEU A 97 -5.72 -2.40 -5.24
CA LEU A 97 -7.18 -2.32 -5.20
C LEU A 97 -7.78 -2.26 -6.61
N ARG A 98 -7.15 -1.54 -7.54
CA ARG A 98 -7.55 -1.54 -8.96
C ARG A 98 -7.33 -2.90 -9.62
N TYR A 99 -6.32 -3.68 -9.20
CA TYR A 99 -6.15 -5.06 -9.68
C TYR A 99 -7.32 -5.93 -9.25
N LEU A 100 -7.70 -5.88 -7.96
CA LEU A 100 -8.85 -6.61 -7.44
C LEU A 100 -10.17 -6.19 -8.11
N GLU A 101 -10.33 -4.90 -8.39
CA GLU A 101 -11.48 -4.36 -9.12
C GLU A 101 -11.56 -4.90 -10.56
N ARG A 102 -10.44 -4.97 -11.28
CA ARG A 102 -10.40 -5.60 -12.62
C ARG A 102 -10.74 -7.09 -12.60
N LYS A 103 -10.58 -7.76 -11.44
CA LYS A 103 -10.99 -9.15 -11.23
C LYS A 103 -12.45 -9.28 -10.75
N GLY A 104 -13.18 -8.17 -10.60
CA GLY A 104 -14.57 -8.14 -10.15
C GLY A 104 -14.75 -8.40 -8.65
N LEU A 105 -13.68 -8.30 -7.85
CA LEU A 105 -13.69 -8.70 -6.45
C LEU A 105 -14.02 -7.56 -5.48
N VAL A 106 -13.66 -6.32 -5.84
CA VAL A 106 -13.81 -5.14 -4.97
C VAL A 106 -14.17 -3.90 -5.80
N ASN A 107 -14.70 -2.86 -5.17
CA ASN A 107 -14.85 -1.54 -5.77
C ASN A 107 -13.71 -0.62 -5.29
N ALA A 108 -12.88 -0.10 -6.21
CA ALA A 108 -11.71 0.70 -5.84
C ALA A 108 -12.00 2.19 -5.63
N ALA A 109 -13.27 2.64 -5.72
CA ALA A 109 -13.66 4.04 -5.59
C ALA A 109 -13.19 4.68 -4.28
N ALA A 110 -13.21 3.93 -3.17
CA ALA A 110 -12.73 4.40 -1.87
C ALA A 110 -11.26 4.85 -1.94
N ALA A 111 -10.40 4.13 -2.66
CA ALA A 111 -8.99 4.46 -2.83
C ALA A 111 -8.73 5.61 -3.80
N GLY A 112 -9.61 5.79 -4.79
CA GLY A 112 -9.63 6.97 -5.65
C GLY A 112 -9.93 8.26 -4.87
N ALA A 113 -10.83 8.18 -3.90
CA ALA A 113 -11.26 9.33 -3.08
C ALA A 113 -10.22 9.83 -2.05
N ILE A 114 -9.16 9.05 -1.78
CA ILE A 114 -8.10 9.46 -0.84
C ILE A 114 -7.04 10.28 -1.54
N ARG A 115 -6.74 11.47 -1.04
CA ARG A 115 -5.63 12.31 -1.53
C ARG A 115 -4.32 11.94 -0.84
N ALA A 116 -3.24 11.82 -1.61
CA ALA A 116 -1.89 11.66 -1.05
C ALA A 116 -1.50 12.91 -0.22
N PRO A 117 -0.69 12.75 0.85
CA PRO A 117 -0.12 13.89 1.54
C PRO A 117 0.71 14.74 0.56
N ARG A 118 0.55 16.07 0.62
CA ARG A 118 1.39 16.98 -0.15
C ARG A 118 2.84 16.78 0.30
N GLN A 119 3.73 16.49 -0.65
CA GLN A 119 5.15 16.51 -0.38
C GLN A 119 5.56 17.95 -0.06
N PRO A 120 6.32 18.19 1.03
CA PRO A 120 7.07 19.43 1.13
C PRO A 120 8.00 19.51 -0.09
N LYS A 121 8.08 20.68 -0.73
CA LYS A 121 9.13 20.91 -1.73
C LYS A 121 10.47 20.82 -1.00
N SER A 122 11.15 19.68 -1.09
CA SER A 122 12.57 19.66 -0.77
C SER A 122 13.26 20.46 -1.86
N LEU A 123 13.82 21.61 -1.51
CA LEU A 123 14.84 22.20 -2.36
C LEU A 123 15.95 21.16 -2.53
N PRO A 124 16.45 20.91 -3.75
CA PRO A 124 17.63 20.10 -3.92
C PRO A 124 18.73 20.73 -3.06
N LYS A 125 19.28 19.96 -2.12
CA LYS A 125 20.50 20.40 -1.42
C LYS A 125 21.57 20.58 -2.49
N PRO A 126 22.30 21.71 -2.53
CA PRO A 126 23.45 21.85 -3.40
C PRO A 126 24.36 20.65 -3.19
N LEU A 127 24.86 20.07 -4.28
CA LEU A 127 26.01 19.18 -4.21
C LEU A 127 27.12 20.02 -3.59
N THR A 128 27.56 19.67 -2.38
CA THR A 128 28.81 20.22 -1.86
C THR A 128 29.91 19.60 -2.71
N ASP A 129 30.58 20.43 -3.50
CA ASP A 129 31.88 20.07 -4.07
C ASP A 129 32.81 19.72 -2.91
N THR A 130 33.02 18.43 -2.74
CA THR A 130 34.24 17.91 -2.15
C THR A 130 34.72 16.79 -3.06
N GLN A 131 35.03 17.20 -4.30
CA GLN A 131 36.16 16.69 -5.07
C GLN A 131 37.40 17.40 -4.48
N ALA A 132 38.57 16.79 -4.31
CA ALA A 132 39.24 15.77 -5.10
C ALA A 132 40.04 14.80 -4.21
#